data_AF-A0A3D2P4X1-F1
#
_entry.id   AF-A0A3D2P4X1-F1
#
_cell.length_a   1.000
_cell.length_b   1.000
_cell.length_c   1.000
_cell.angle_alpha   90.00
_cell.angle_beta   90.00
_cell.angle_gamma   90.00
#
_symmetry.space_group_name_H-M   'P 1'
#
loop_
_entity.id
_entity.type
_entity.pdbx_description
1 polymer ?
#
loop_
_entity_poly.entity_id
_entity_poly.type
_entity_poly.pdbx_seq_one_letter_code
_entity_poly.pdbx_strand_id
1 'polypeptide(L)' 'MFDGVINGVLIGMLVAAPVGPVNVICIQRTLRLGRISGFLAGLGAVLGDTIFALAASLQFVAISSFLKS' A
#
# COMPACT_ATOMS: atom_id res chain seq x y z
N MET A 1 22.75 -12.31 -15.63
CA MET A 1 21.78 -13.20 -14.94
C MET A 1 21.23 -12.59 -13.64
N PHE A 2 21.94 -11.67 -12.99
CA PHE A 2 21.41 -10.89 -11.85
C PHE A 2 20.83 -9.52 -12.25
N ASP A 3 20.99 -9.12 -13.50
CA ASP A 3 20.57 -7.80 -14.03
C ASP A 3 19.07 -7.55 -13.88
N GLY A 4 18.25 -8.60 -14.03
CA GLY A 4 16.79 -8.51 -13.86
C GLY A 4 16.36 -8.28 -12.41
N VAL A 5 17.08 -8.85 -11.44
CA VAL A 5 16.76 -8.69 -10.01
C VAL A 5 17.11 -7.28 -9.56
N ILE A 6 18.27 -6.77 -9.97
CA ILE A 6 18.72 -5.40 -9.64
C ILE A 6 17.79 -4.37 -10.27
N ASN A 7 17.44 -4.52 -11.54
CA ASN A 7 16.48 -3.62 -12.20
C ASN A 7 15.08 -3.72 -11.58
N GLY A 8 14.62 -4.93 -11.22
CA GLY A 8 13.35 -5.13 -10.52
C GLY A 8 13.32 -4.44 -9.16
N VAL A 9 14.41 -4.51 -8.39
CA VAL A 9 14.56 -3.83 -7.10
C VAL A 9 14.61 -2.31 -7.27
N LEU A 10 15.32 -1.80 -8.30
CA LEU A 10 15.37 -0.38 -8.63
C LEU A 10 14.01 0.19 -9.04
N ILE A 11 13.28 -0.52 -9.91
CA ILE A 11 11.95 -0.12 -10.34
C ILE A 11 10.96 -0.23 -9.17
N GLY A 12 11.03 -1.30 -8.37
CA GLY A 12 10.22 -1.45 -7.17
C GLY A 12 10.47 -0.35 -6.14
N MET A 13 11.73 0.04 -5.92
CA MET A 13 12.08 1.20 -5.10
C MET A 13 11.58 2.51 -5.72
N LEU A 14 11.69 2.72 -7.03
CA LEU A 14 11.17 3.93 -7.69
C LEU A 14 9.65 4.06 -7.62
N VAL A 15 8.93 2.93 -7.60
CA VAL A 15 7.46 2.87 -7.46
C VAL A 15 7.03 2.98 -5.99
N ALA A 16 7.88 2.58 -5.03
CA ALA A 16 7.63 2.72 -3.59
C ALA A 16 8.16 4.04 -2.98
N ALA A 17 9.15 4.65 -3.62
CA ALA A 17 9.72 5.96 -3.29
C ALA A 17 8.84 7.19 -3.57
N PRO A 18 7.71 7.15 -4.34
CA PRO A 18 6.72 8.19 -4.22
C PRO A 18 6.19 8.04 -2.80
N VAL A 19 6.73 8.87 -1.90
CA VAL A 19 6.18 9.08 -0.57
C VAL A 19 4.81 9.69 -0.83
N GLY A 20 3.81 8.86 -1.03
CA GLY A 20 2.48 9.30 -1.42
C GLY A 20 1.99 10.34 -0.41
N PRO A 21 1.14 11.29 -0.82
CA PRO A 21 0.64 12.35 0.06
C PRO A 21 0.11 11.80 1.39
N VAL A 22 -0.48 10.60 1.37
CA VAL A 22 -0.94 9.87 2.57
C VAL A 22 0.18 9.59 3.58
N ASN A 23 1.35 9.13 3.12
CA ASN A 23 2.47 8.77 3.97
C ASN A 23 3.16 10.02 4.54
N VAL A 24 3.26 11.09 3.75
CA VAL A 24 3.74 12.41 4.21
C VAL A 24 2.80 13.00 5.25
N ILE A 25 1.48 12.90 5.07
CA ILE A 25 0.48 13.38 6.05
C ILE A 25 0.52 12.55 7.34
N CYS A 26 0.73 11.23 7.24
CA CYS A 26 0.92 10.36 8.39
C CYS A 26 2.17 10.76 9.20
N ILE A 27 3.30 10.98 8.51
CA ILE A 27 4.55 11.45 9.13
C ILE A 27 4.38 12.86 9.73
N GLN A 28 3.74 13.79 9.02
CA GLN A 28 3.46 15.12 9.57
C GLN A 28 2.57 15.08 10.81
N ARG A 29 1.52 14.24 10.83
CA ARG A 29 0.68 14.07 12.01
C ARG A 29 1.42 13.38 13.16
N THR A 30 2.33 12.44 12.85
CA THR A 30 3.24 11.82 13.82
C THR A 30 4.15 12.86 14.48
N LEU A 31 4.73 13.76 13.68
CA LEU A 31 5.66 14.78 14.18
C LEU A 31 4.94 15.91 14.92
N ARG A 32 3.69 16.21 14.55
CA ARG A 32 2.93 17.35 15.12
C ARG A 32 2.07 16.99 16.34
N LEU A 33 1.60 15.73 16.46
CA LEU A 33 0.79 15.24 17.60
C LEU A 33 1.48 14.13 18.43
N GLY A 34 2.72 13.77 18.11
CA GLY A 34 3.49 12.73 18.79
C GLY A 34 3.40 11.34 18.15
N ARG A 35 4.35 10.47 18.51
CA ARG A 35 4.57 9.13 17.92
C ARG A 35 3.33 8.23 17.92
N ILE A 36 2.50 8.30 18.94
CA ILE A 36 1.33 7.43 19.09
C ILE A 36 0.22 7.84 18.11
N SER A 37 -0.05 9.14 17.95
CA SER A 37 -1.03 9.64 16.97
C SER A 37 -0.66 9.28 15.53
N GLY A 38 0.64 9.27 15.23
CA GLY A 38 1.18 8.77 13.97
C GLY A 38 0.93 7.30 13.72
N PHE A 39 1.21 6.47 14.73
CA PHE A 39 1.02 5.03 14.66
C PHE A 39 -0.47 4.64 14.49
N LEU A 40 -1.38 5.31 15.21
CA LEU A 40 -2.82 5.11 15.03
C LEU A 40 -3.32 5.57 13.65
N ALA A 41 -2.80 6.69 13.12
CA ALA A 41 -3.15 7.16 11.78
C ALA A 41 -2.66 6.21 10.69
N GLY A 42 -1.45 5.68 10.83
CA GLY A 42 -0.89 4.66 9.94
C GLY A 42 -1.68 3.35 10.00
N LEU A 43 -2.03 2.88 11.21
CA LEU A 43 -2.91 1.73 11.40
C LEU A 43 -4.27 1.93 10.74
N GLY A 44 -4.90 3.10 10.92
CA GLY A 44 -6.17 3.42 10.28
C GLY A 44 -6.08 3.42 8.75
N ALA A 45 -4.98 3.93 8.18
CA ALA A 45 -4.75 3.91 6.73
C ALA A 45 -4.58 2.48 6.19
N VAL A 46 -3.75 1.66 6.84
CA VAL A 46 -3.54 0.26 6.44
C VAL A 46 -4.82 -0.55 6.59
N LEU A 47 -5.60 -0.34 7.65
CA LEU A 47 -6.90 -0.99 7.85
C LEU A 47 -7.89 -0.61 6.75
N GLY A 48 -7.95 0.66 6.37
CA GLY A 48 -8.76 1.11 5.23
C GLY A 48 -8.35 0.42 3.93
N ASP A 49 -7.08 0.47 3.58
CA ASP A 49 -6.55 -0.12 2.36
C ASP A 49 -6.73 -1.65 2.33
N THR A 50 -6.58 -2.34 3.46
CA THR A 50 -6.83 -3.78 3.53
C THR A 50 -8.29 -4.13 3.33
N ILE A 51 -9.24 -3.37 3.87
CA ILE A 51 -10.67 -3.58 3.63
C ILE A 51 -11.02 -3.36 2.16
N PHE A 52 -10.50 -2.30 1.55
CA PHE A 52 -10.69 -2.03 0.12
C PHE A 52 -10.07 -3.11 -0.77
N ALA A 53 -8.85 -3.54 -0.46
CA ALA A 53 -8.18 -4.63 -1.17
C ALA A 53 -8.94 -5.94 -1.02
N LEU A 54 -9.50 -6.24 0.16
CA LEU A 54 -10.34 -7.41 0.37
C LEU A 54 -11.59 -7.34 -0.53
N ALA A 55 -12.31 -6.22 -0.51
CA ALA A 55 -13.49 -6.03 -1.35
C ALA A 55 -13.17 -6.18 -2.85
N ALA A 56 -12.07 -5.59 -3.31
CA ALA A 56 -11.60 -5.72 -4.68
C ALA A 56 -11.23 -7.17 -5.03
N SER A 57 -10.54 -7.88 -4.13
CA SER A 57 -10.15 -9.27 -4.33
C SER A 57 -11.36 -10.20 -4.46
N LEU A 58 -12.42 -9.98 -3.67
CA LEU A 58 -13.67 -10.74 -3.76
C LEU A 58 -14.32 -10.55 -5.14
N GLN A 59 -14.32 -9.32 -5.65
CA GLN A 59 -14.85 -9.02 -6.98
C GLN A 59 -14.00 -9.65 -8.09
N PHE A 60 -12.68 -9.64 -7.96
CA PHE A 60 -11.78 -10.32 -8.89
C PHE A 60 -11.98 -11.84 -8.91
N VAL A 61 -12.15 -12.46 -7.73
CA VAL A 61 -12.42 -13.90 -7.61
C VAL A 61 -13.75 -14.27 -8.29
N ALA A 62 -14.80 -13.47 -8.07
CA ALA A 62 -16.09 -13.68 -8.73
C ALA A 62 -15.94 -13.63 -10.26
N ILE A 63 -15.30 -12.60 -10.81
CA ILE A 63 -15.10 -12.46 -12.26
C ILE A 63 -14.22 -13.59 -12.82
N SER A 64 -13.15 -13.96 -12.11
CA SER A 64 -12.26 -15.05 -12.53
C SER A 64 -12.96 -16.40 -12.54
N SER A 65 -13.97 -16.60 -11.68
CA SER A 65 -14.78 -17.82 -11.67
C SER A 65 -15.74 -17.91 -12.86
N PHE A 66 -16.29 -16.77 -13.33
CA PHE A 66 -17.10 -16.70 -14.53
C PHE A 66 -16.30 -16.90 -15.81
N LEU A 67 -15.06 -16.39 -15.87
CA LEU A 67 -14.21 -16.50 -17.07
C LEU A 67 -13.64 -17.91 -17.28
N LYS A 68 -13.64 -18.75 -16.24
CA LYS A 68 -13.20 -20.15 -16.31
C LYS A 68 -14.34 -21.13 -16.64
N SER A 69 -15.57 -20.63 -16.81
CA SER A 69 -16.73 -21.38 -17.28
C SER A 69 -16.98 -21.13 -18.76
#